data_AF-C7J309-F1
#
_entry.id   AF-C7J309-F1
#
_cell.length_a   1.000
_cell.length_b   1.000
_cell.length_c   1.000
_cell.angle_alpha   90.00
_cell.angle_beta   90.00
_cell.angle_gamma   90.00
#
_symmetry.space_group_name_H-M   'P 1'
#
loop_
_entity.id
_entity.type
_entity.pdbx_description
1 polymer ?
#
loop_
_entity_poly.entity_id
_entity_poly.type
_entity_poly.pdbx_seq_one_letter_code
_entity_poly.pdbx_strand_id
1 'polypeptide(L)'
;RQGRRGAAAAAAEGVDDGKVDILSFDVANAMSRAANLYPLAVGHRGGAAAHLLCLGSQAVRALVPGDDSWLLALTLAEKLDALNRVAEVATRLGRRCMLQALLGFDHVYADLLAGCSDAVAISSR
;
A
#
# COMPACT_ATOMS: atom_id res chain seq x y z
N ARG A 1 50.56 26.83 19.17
CA ARG A 1 49.67 26.10 18.23
C ARG A 1 48.52 25.47 19.03
N GLN A 2 47.55 26.27 19.49
CA GLN A 2 46.36 25.78 20.19
C GLN A 2 45.25 25.63 19.14
N GLY A 3 45.14 24.44 18.56
CA GLY A 3 44.20 24.13 17.49
C GLY A 3 42.77 24.03 18.01
N ARG A 4 41.93 24.98 17.58
CA ARG A 4 40.51 24.92 17.13
C ARG A 4 39.75 23.56 17.10
N ARG A 5 39.90 22.67 18.08
CA ARG A 5 39.18 21.37 18.12
C ARG A 5 37.78 21.41 18.75
N GLY A 6 37.30 22.56 19.22
CA GLY A 6 36.03 22.63 19.96
C GLY A 6 34.74 22.65 19.14
N ALA A 7 34.77 22.95 17.83
CA ALA A 7 33.53 23.23 17.08
C ALA A 7 32.91 22.01 16.36
N ALA A 8 33.65 20.92 16.13
CA ALA A 8 33.16 19.80 15.33
C ALA A 8 32.36 18.75 16.12
N ALA A 9 32.42 18.76 17.45
CA ALA A 9 31.73 17.77 18.29
C ALA A 9 30.27 18.15 18.63
N ALA A 10 29.80 19.34 18.23
CA ALA A 10 28.45 19.81 18.54
C ALA A 10 27.38 19.42 17.49
N ALA A 11 27.77 18.83 16.37
CA ALA A 11 26.84 18.25 15.40
C ALA A 11 26.57 16.77 15.73
N ALA A 12 26.30 16.47 17.00
CA ALA A 12 25.50 15.29 17.31
C ALA A 12 24.10 15.63 16.79
N GLU A 13 23.80 15.17 15.57
CA GLU A 13 22.44 15.17 15.05
C GLU A 13 21.53 14.64 16.16
N GLY A 14 20.67 15.51 16.68
CA GLY A 14 19.57 15.08 17.51
C GLY A 14 18.79 14.10 16.66
N VAL A 15 18.90 12.82 16.99
CA VAL A 15 17.98 11.80 16.49
C VAL A 15 16.62 12.25 16.99
N ASP A 16 15.85 12.84 16.10
CA ASP A 16 14.46 13.24 16.34
C ASP A 16 13.64 11.94 16.47
N ASP A 17 13.73 11.34 17.66
CA ASP A 17 13.14 10.05 18.04
C ASP A 17 11.66 9.97 17.62
N GLY A 18 10.92 11.07 17.79
CA GLY A 18 9.52 11.18 17.38
C GLY A 18 9.28 11.01 15.88
N LYS A 19 10.23 11.36 15.00
CA LYS A 19 10.10 11.15 13.55
C LYS A 19 10.26 9.69 13.16
N VAL A 20 11.13 8.95 13.84
CA VAL A 20 11.30 7.51 13.61
C VAL A 20 10.04 6.77 14.06
N ASP A 21 9.45 7.15 15.19
CA ASP A 21 8.22 6.56 15.70
C ASP A 21 7.02 6.77 14.78
N ILE A 22 6.81 8.01 14.30
CA ILE A 22 5.70 8.32 13.38
C ILE A 22 5.85 7.52 12.08
N LEU A 23 7.07 7.42 11.54
CA LEU A 23 7.32 6.64 10.33
C LEU A 23 7.11 5.14 10.56
N SER A 24 7.51 4.63 11.73
CA SER A 24 7.31 3.22 12.09
C SER A 24 5.83 2.89 12.19
N PHE A 25 5.03 3.77 12.79
CA PHE A 25 3.57 3.64 12.85
C PHE A 25 2.93 3.67 11.46
N ASP A 26 3.32 4.64 10.61
CA ASP A 26 2.82 4.76 9.24
C ASP A 26 3.11 3.50 8.41
N VAL A 27 4.34 2.98 8.50
CA VAL A 27 4.76 1.75 7.82
C VAL A 27 3.93 0.57 8.34
N ALA A 28 3.81 0.39 9.66
CA ALA A 28 3.05 -0.71 10.24
C ALA A 28 1.57 -0.66 9.83
N ASN A 29 0.96 0.53 9.82
CA ASN A 29 -0.40 0.73 9.37
C ASN A 29 -0.57 0.40 7.88
N ALA A 30 0.32 0.90 7.02
CA ALA A 30 0.29 0.60 5.58
C ALA A 30 0.45 -0.90 5.30
N MET A 31 1.40 -1.56 5.99
CA MET A 31 1.63 -2.99 5.86
C MET A 31 0.43 -3.82 6.35
N SER A 32 -0.17 -3.43 7.47
CA SER A 32 -1.39 -4.10 7.97
C SER A 32 -2.53 -4.02 6.95
N ARG A 33 -2.72 -2.85 6.33
CA ARG A 33 -3.75 -2.67 5.28
C ARG A 33 -3.41 -3.49 4.03
N ALA A 34 -2.16 -3.49 3.59
CA ALA A 34 -1.71 -4.31 2.46
C ALA A 34 -1.94 -5.80 2.71
N ALA A 35 -1.59 -6.30 3.91
CA ALA A 35 -1.78 -7.69 4.30
C ALA A 35 -3.26 -8.09 4.31
N ASN A 36 -4.16 -7.19 4.72
CA ASN A 36 -5.60 -7.44 4.70
C ASN A 36 -6.19 -7.44 3.27
N LEU A 37 -5.56 -6.75 2.32
CA LEU A 37 -5.98 -6.75 0.91
C LEU A 37 -5.45 -7.97 0.14
N TYR A 38 -4.29 -8.50 0.52
CA TYR A 38 -3.59 -9.57 -0.20
C TYR A 38 -4.44 -10.82 -0.49
N PRO A 39 -5.22 -11.39 0.45
CA PRO A 39 -6.06 -12.56 0.17
C PRO A 39 -7.12 -12.33 -0.92
N LEU A 40 -7.56 -11.08 -1.08
CA LEU A 40 -8.55 -10.69 -2.10
C LEU A 40 -7.90 -10.61 -3.49
N ALA A 41 -6.62 -10.24 -3.57
CA ALA A 41 -5.89 -10.09 -4.82
C ALA A 41 -5.36 -11.43 -5.37
N VAL A 42 -4.79 -12.29 -4.52
CA VAL A 42 -4.08 -13.50 -4.95
C VAL A 42 -4.95 -14.75 -4.95
N GLY A 43 -6.08 -14.73 -4.23
CA GLY A 43 -6.88 -15.92 -4.11
C GLY A 43 -7.49 -16.34 -5.45
N HIS A 44 -7.37 -17.62 -5.79
CA HIS A 44 -8.46 -18.33 -6.47
C HIS A 44 -9.78 -18.18 -5.67
N ARG A 45 -9.63 -17.90 -4.37
CA ARG A 45 -10.66 -17.43 -3.44
C ARG A 45 -10.88 -15.91 -3.43
N GLY A 46 -10.17 -15.08 -4.17
CA GLY A 46 -10.35 -13.62 -4.14
C GLY A 46 -11.74 -13.25 -4.65
N GLY A 47 -12.07 -13.78 -5.83
CA GLY A 47 -13.43 -13.79 -6.34
C GLY A 47 -14.40 -14.45 -5.35
N ALA A 48 -14.05 -15.60 -4.77
CA ALA A 48 -14.92 -16.29 -3.81
C ALA A 48 -15.11 -15.53 -2.48
N ALA A 49 -14.13 -14.77 -2.00
CA ALA A 49 -14.13 -14.05 -0.75
C ALA A 49 -14.86 -12.71 -0.91
N ALA A 50 -14.61 -12.00 -2.01
CA ALA A 50 -15.44 -10.86 -2.39
C ALA A 50 -16.91 -11.31 -2.58
N HIS A 51 -17.12 -12.43 -3.28
CA HIS A 51 -18.44 -13.04 -3.43
C HIS A 51 -19.03 -13.43 -2.06
N LEU A 52 -18.28 -14.04 -1.15
CA LEU A 52 -18.78 -14.43 0.17
C LEU A 52 -19.15 -13.21 1.02
N LEU A 53 -18.29 -12.18 1.03
CA LEU A 53 -18.49 -10.98 1.83
C LEU A 53 -19.67 -10.15 1.33
N CYS A 54 -19.87 -10.07 0.01
CA CYS A 54 -20.79 -9.12 -0.59
C CYS A 54 -22.07 -9.78 -1.11
N LEU A 55 -21.95 -10.95 -1.75
CA LEU A 55 -23.08 -11.72 -2.28
C LEU A 55 -23.58 -12.78 -1.28
N GLY A 56 -22.79 -13.12 -0.26
CA GLY A 56 -23.22 -13.98 0.85
C GLY A 56 -23.93 -13.22 1.98
N SER A 57 -23.82 -11.89 2.03
CA SER A 57 -24.50 -11.08 3.03
C SER A 57 -25.96 -10.84 2.65
N GLN A 58 -26.87 -11.54 3.33
CA GLN A 58 -28.32 -11.36 3.17
C GLN A 58 -28.74 -9.89 3.40
N ALA A 59 -28.07 -9.19 4.32
CA ALA A 59 -28.32 -7.78 4.60
C ALA A 59 -27.97 -6.90 3.39
N VAL A 60 -26.80 -7.11 2.78
CA VAL A 60 -26.39 -6.34 1.59
C VAL A 60 -27.37 -6.57 0.44
N ARG A 61 -27.78 -7.82 0.20
CA ARG A 61 -28.77 -8.15 -0.85
C ARG A 61 -30.16 -7.61 -0.56
N ALA A 62 -30.54 -7.47 0.71
CA ALA A 62 -31.81 -6.86 1.10
C ALA A 62 -31.81 -5.34 0.91
N LEU A 63 -30.67 -4.67 1.16
CA LEU A 63 -30.52 -3.22 0.96
C LEU A 63 -30.33 -2.86 -0.52
N VAL A 64 -29.63 -3.72 -1.28
CA VAL A 64 -29.38 -3.54 -2.70
C VAL A 64 -29.94 -4.76 -3.45
N PRO A 65 -31.26 -4.79 -3.71
CA PRO A 65 -31.83 -5.79 -4.60
C PRO A 65 -31.31 -5.51 -6.01
N GLY A 66 -30.58 -6.46 -6.60
CA GLY A 66 -29.97 -6.22 -7.91
C GLY A 66 -28.97 -7.27 -8.38
N ASP A 67 -28.32 -6.91 -9.48
CA ASP A 67 -27.38 -7.68 -10.27
C ASP A 67 -26.09 -7.95 -9.50
N ASP A 68 -25.78 -9.23 -9.27
CA ASP A 68 -24.57 -9.68 -8.59
C ASP A 68 -23.31 -9.15 -9.29
N SER A 69 -23.36 -8.86 -10.59
CA SER A 69 -22.26 -8.25 -11.33
C SER A 69 -21.98 -6.81 -10.91
N TRP A 70 -23.02 -6.02 -10.60
CA TRP A 70 -22.86 -4.65 -10.11
C TRP A 70 -22.24 -4.63 -8.71
N LEU A 71 -22.71 -5.52 -7.82
CA LEU A 71 -22.12 -5.66 -6.49
C LEU A 71 -20.65 -6.11 -6.58
N LEU A 72 -20.33 -7.05 -7.49
CA LEU A 72 -18.95 -7.47 -7.70
C LEU A 72 -18.08 -6.33 -8.24
N ALA A 73 -18.58 -5.55 -9.20
CA ALA A 73 -17.87 -4.39 -9.74
C ALA A 73 -17.65 -3.30 -8.67
N LEU A 74 -18.67 -2.99 -7.86
CA LEU A 74 -18.59 -2.03 -6.77
C LEU A 74 -17.54 -2.46 -5.75
N THR A 75 -17.56 -3.73 -5.37
CA THR A 75 -16.64 -4.26 -4.36
C THR A 75 -15.21 -4.27 -4.87
N LEU A 76 -15.01 -4.63 -6.14
CA LEU A 76 -13.71 -4.51 -6.79
C LEU A 76 -13.23 -3.05 -6.82
N ALA A 77 -14.10 -2.09 -7.13
CA ALA A 77 -13.76 -0.66 -7.11
C ALA A 77 -13.36 -0.17 -5.70
N GLU A 78 -14.09 -0.57 -4.65
CA GLU A 78 -13.73 -0.24 -3.26
C GLU A 78 -12.40 -0.85 -2.84
N LYS A 79 -12.10 -2.09 -3.27
CA LYS A 79 -10.79 -2.72 -2.98
C LYS A 79 -9.66 -2.05 -3.74
N LEU A 80 -9.88 -1.66 -5.00
CA LEU A 80 -8.91 -0.88 -5.75
C LEU A 80 -8.67 0.49 -5.12
N ASP A 81 -9.70 1.17 -4.61
CA ASP A 81 -9.51 2.43 -3.88
C ASP A 81 -8.69 2.23 -2.60
N ALA A 82 -8.96 1.16 -1.85
CA ALA A 82 -8.17 0.81 -0.68
C ALA A 82 -6.70 0.50 -1.04
N LEU A 83 -6.46 -0.19 -2.16
CA LEU A 83 -5.12 -0.48 -2.66
C LEU A 83 -4.41 0.80 -3.10
N ASN A 84 -5.09 1.72 -3.80
CA ASN A 84 -4.56 3.01 -4.19
C ASN A 84 -4.08 3.83 -2.98
N ARG A 85 -4.85 3.83 -1.88
CA ARG A 85 -4.43 4.50 -0.64
C ARG A 85 -3.18 3.88 -0.02
N VAL A 86 -3.03 2.56 -0.09
CA VAL A 86 -1.80 1.89 0.36
C VAL A 86 -0.62 2.24 -0.55
N ALA A 87 -0.83 2.24 -1.87
CA ALA A 87 0.18 2.61 -2.85
C ALA A 87 0.63 4.06 -2.67
N GLU A 88 -0.29 4.99 -2.39
CA GLU A 88 0.05 6.40 -2.11
C GLU A 88 0.99 6.53 -0.88
N VAL A 89 0.67 5.81 0.21
CA VAL A 89 1.53 5.79 1.40
C VAL A 89 2.88 5.14 1.09
N ALA A 90 2.90 4.05 0.32
CA ALA A 90 4.12 3.38 -0.11
C ALA A 90 5.00 4.30 -1.00
N THR A 91 4.42 5.01 -1.96
CA THR A 91 5.12 6.03 -2.77
C THR A 91 5.71 7.13 -1.88
N ARG A 92 4.92 7.66 -0.94
CA ARG A 92 5.37 8.73 -0.03
C ARG A 92 6.53 8.29 0.86
N LEU A 93 6.50 7.06 1.37
CA LEU A 93 7.57 6.50 2.19
C LEU A 93 8.79 6.12 1.33
N GLY A 94 8.57 5.51 0.16
CA GLY A 94 9.61 5.09 -0.77
C GLY A 94 10.45 6.24 -1.31
N ARG A 95 9.86 7.43 -1.48
CA ARG A 95 10.59 8.68 -1.81
C ARG A 95 11.63 9.10 -0.76
N ARG A 96 11.58 8.53 0.46
CA ARG A 96 12.58 8.76 1.52
C ARG A 96 13.68 7.70 1.54
N CYS A 97 13.60 6.69 0.67
CA CYS A 97 14.56 5.59 0.60
C CYS A 97 15.62 5.85 -0.47
N MET A 98 16.76 5.18 -0.35
CA MET A 98 17.83 5.22 -1.35
C MET A 98 17.71 4.09 -2.40
N LEU A 99 16.81 3.13 -2.18
CA LEU A 99 16.63 1.99 -3.07
C LEU A 99 15.81 2.40 -4.30
N GLN A 100 16.38 2.24 -5.50
CA GLN A 100 15.75 2.63 -6.76
C GLN A 100 14.38 1.98 -6.98
N ALA A 101 14.21 0.72 -6.57
CA ALA A 101 12.92 0.03 -6.63
C ALA A 101 11.81 0.76 -5.84
N LEU A 102 12.16 1.41 -4.73
CA LEU A 102 11.21 2.16 -3.90
C LEU A 102 10.97 3.57 -4.43
N LEU A 103 11.99 4.21 -5.03
CA LEU A 103 11.87 5.51 -5.68
C LEU A 103 10.97 5.45 -6.92
N GLY A 104 11.07 4.36 -7.68
CA GLY A 104 10.30 4.12 -8.91
C GLY A 104 8.95 3.41 -8.69
N PHE A 105 8.56 3.11 -7.44
CA PHE A 105 7.36 2.34 -7.14
C PHE A 105 6.09 2.93 -7.78
N ASP A 106 5.93 4.25 -7.74
CA ASP A 106 4.79 4.98 -8.30
C ASP A 106 4.61 4.72 -9.80
N HIS A 107 5.72 4.67 -10.55
CA HIS A 107 5.72 4.40 -11.98
C HIS A 107 5.32 2.95 -12.27
N VAL A 108 5.89 2.00 -11.52
CA VAL A 108 5.54 0.58 -11.66
C VAL A 108 4.06 0.35 -11.35
N TYR A 109 3.54 1.00 -10.30
CA TYR A 109 2.13 0.91 -9.94
C TYR A 109 1.21 1.55 -11.00
N ALA A 110 1.58 2.71 -11.54
CA ALA A 110 0.85 3.35 -12.62
C ALA A 110 0.82 2.49 -13.90
N ASP A 111 1.95 1.85 -14.25
CA ASP A 111 2.03 0.95 -15.39
C ASP A 111 1.16 -0.30 -15.20
N LEU A 112 1.04 -0.82 -13.98
CA LEU A 112 0.12 -1.90 -13.64
C LEU A 112 -1.33 -1.49 -13.80
N LEU A 113 -1.71 -0.30 -13.33
CA LEU A 113 -3.07 0.23 -13.49
C LEU A 113 -3.43 0.50 -14.95
N ALA A 114 -2.47 0.96 -15.76
CA ALA A 114 -2.65 1.17 -17.19
C ALA A 114 -2.69 -0.13 -18.00
N GLY A 115 -2.35 -1.27 -17.38
CA GLY A 115 -2.19 -2.56 -18.08
C GLY A 115 -0.97 -2.61 -18.99
N CYS A 116 -0.02 -1.68 -18.84
CA CYS A 116 1.22 -1.63 -19.60
C CYS A 116 2.26 -2.65 -19.08
N SER A 117 2.14 -3.06 -17.82
CA SER A 117 2.97 -4.08 -17.18
C SER A 117 2.12 -5.21 -16.60
N ASP A 118 2.60 -6.45 -16.70
CA ASP A 118 1.98 -7.60 -16.03
C ASP A 118 2.59 -7.78 -14.63
N ALA A 119 1.74 -7.97 -13.62
CA ALA A 119 2.16 -8.28 -12.25
C ALA A 119 3.03 -9.55 -12.20
N VAL A 120 2.76 -10.53 -13.07
CA VAL A 120 3.57 -11.76 -13.18
C VAL A 120 5.00 -11.45 -13.65
N ALA A 121 5.16 -10.51 -14.57
CA ALA A 121 6.48 -10.09 -15.07
C ALA A 121 7.30 -9.35 -14.00
N ILE A 122 6.64 -8.68 -13.04
CA ILE A 122 7.31 -8.01 -11.92
C ILE A 122 7.69 -9.03 -10.84
N SER A 123 6.79 -9.97 -10.51
CA SER A 123 7.04 -10.96 -9.45
C SER A 123 8.09 -12.02 -9.82
N SER A 124 8.45 -12.15 -11.09
CA SER A 124 9.44 -13.12 -11.59
C SER A 124 10.87 -12.57 -11.63
N ARG A 125 11.10 -11.31 -11.23
CA ARG A 125 12.43 -10.70 -11.07
C ARG A 125 12.89 -10.75 -9.63
#